data_AF-A0A931Y2S0-F1
#
_entry.id   AF-A0A931Y2S0-F1
#
_cell.length_a   1.000
_cell.length_b   1.000
_cell.length_c   1.000
_cell.angle_alpha   90.00
_cell.angle_beta   90.00
_cell.angle_gamma   90.00
#
_symmetry.space_group_name_H-M   'P 1'
#
loop_
_entity.id
_entity.type
_entity.pdbx_description
1 polymer ?
#
loop_
_entity_poly.entity_id
_entity_poly.type
_entity_poly.pdbx_seq_one_letter_code
_entity_poly.pdbx_strand_id
1 'polypeptide(L)' 'MKIKQLPNASRALVEREKIVNYLLCADHPDGGSKARFFQRFSFSVDDWSLITAHPAQEAYI' A
#
# COMPACT_ATOMS: atom_id res chain seq x y z
N MET A 1 4.57 21.45 -13.51
CA MET A 1 4.35 19.98 -13.58
C MET A 1 2.91 19.71 -13.13
N LYS A 2 2.04 19.15 -13.97
CA LYS A 2 0.62 18.94 -13.63
C LYS A 2 0.51 17.59 -12.91
N ILE A 3 0.13 17.57 -11.64
CA ILE A 3 -0.12 16.30 -10.92
C ILE A 3 -1.40 15.71 -11.50
N LYS A 4 -1.28 14.56 -12.18
CA LYS A 4 -2.45 13.78 -12.62
C LYS A 4 -2.99 13.02 -11.42
N GLN A 5 -4.16 13.43 -10.95
CA GLN A 5 -4.92 12.61 -10.01
C GLN A 5 -5.47 11.39 -10.75
N LEU A 6 -5.38 10.22 -10.12
CA LEU A 6 -6.01 9.01 -10.66
C LEU A 6 -7.53 9.18 -10.60
N PRO A 7 -8.26 8.97 -11.71
CA PRO A 7 -9.70 8.99 -11.68
C PRO A 7 -10.21 7.92 -10.71
N ASN A 8 -11.18 8.28 -9.86
CA ASN A 8 -11.79 7.39 -8.87
C ASN A 8 -10.81 6.76 -7.85
N ALA A 9 -9.71 7.42 -7.51
CA ALA A 9 -8.71 6.89 -6.57
C ALA A 9 -9.32 6.44 -5.23
N SER A 10 -10.32 7.17 -4.71
CA SER A 10 -11.02 6.83 -3.47
C SER A 10 -11.88 5.55 -3.56
N ARG A 11 -12.16 5.05 -4.76
CA ARG A 11 -12.90 3.81 -5.02
C ARG A 11 -11.97 2.63 -5.34
N ALA A 12 -10.66 2.84 -5.32
CA ALA A 12 -9.71 1.77 -5.57
C ALA A 12 -9.76 0.76 -4.44
N LEU A 13 -10.02 -0.50 -4.79
CA LEU A 13 -9.92 -1.62 -3.88
C LEU A 13 -8.61 -2.35 -4.13
N VAL A 14 -7.86 -2.63 -3.07
CA VAL A 14 -6.68 -3.48 -3.12
C VAL A 14 -6.95 -4.72 -2.29
N GLU A 15 -6.88 -5.88 -2.92
CA GLU A 15 -7.03 -7.17 -2.25
C GLU A 15 -5.91 -7.36 -1.22
N ARG A 16 -6.25 -7.97 -0.08
CA ARG A 16 -5.30 -8.22 1.01
C ARG A 16 -4.07 -8.99 0.50
N GLU A 17 -4.30 -9.99 -0.33
CA GLU A 17 -3.30 -10.87 -0.93
C GLU A 17 -2.26 -10.07 -1.71
N LYS A 18 -2.66 -8.98 -2.37
CA LYS A 18 -1.73 -8.12 -3.09
C LYS A 18 -0.82 -7.32 -2.16
N ILE A 19 -1.26 -7.08 -0.92
CA ILE A 19 -0.43 -6.50 0.12
C ILE A 19 0.50 -7.56 0.72
N VAL A 20 -0.07 -8.65 1.24
CA VAL A 20 0.69 -9.62 2.05
C VAL A 20 1.55 -10.57 1.20
N ASN A 21 1.03 -11.05 0.06
CA ASN A 21 1.72 -12.05 -0.76
C ASN A 21 2.60 -11.42 -1.85
N TYR A 22 2.46 -10.11 -2.11
CA TYR A 22 3.23 -9.41 -3.15
C TYR A 22 3.99 -8.19 -2.65
N LEU A 23 3.29 -7.19 -2.07
CA LEU A 23 3.91 -5.92 -1.70
C LEU A 23 4.92 -6.06 -0.55
N LEU A 24 4.57 -6.86 0.46
CA LEU A 24 5.34 -7.05 1.70
C LEU A 24 6.05 -8.41 1.78
N CYS A 25 5.87 -9.27 0.77
CA CYS A 25 6.53 -10.57 0.70
C CYS A 25 7.95 -10.44 0.15
N ALA A 26 8.96 -10.63 1.02
CA ALA A 26 10.38 -10.56 0.64
C ALA A 26 10.80 -11.70 -0.30
N ASP A 27 10.16 -12.86 -0.17
CA ASP A 27 10.46 -14.07 -0.94
C ASP A 27 9.75 -14.09 -2.31
N HIS A 28 8.88 -13.11 -2.58
CA HIS A 28 8.19 -13.04 -3.87
C HIS A 28 9.18 -12.67 -4.99
N PRO A 29 9.25 -13.43 -6.10
CA PRO A 29 10.23 -13.22 -7.17
C PRO A 29 10.20 -11.79 -7.73
N ASP A 30 9.00 -11.25 -7.96
CA ASP A 30 8.83 -9.87 -8.46
C ASP A 30 8.58 -8.82 -7.36
N GLY A 31 8.36 -9.27 -6.12
CA GLY A 31 7.84 -8.46 -5.01
C GLY A 31 8.90 -8.09 -3.98
N GLY A 32 9.97 -8.90 -3.88
CA GLY A 32 10.95 -8.77 -2.81
C GLY A 32 11.66 -7.42 -2.74
N SER A 33 11.90 -6.75 -3.87
CA SER A 33 12.48 -5.39 -3.88
C SER A 33 11.54 -4.35 -3.28
N LYS A 34 10.21 -4.53 -3.43
CA LYS A 34 9.18 -3.66 -2.84
C LYS A 34 9.10 -3.93 -1.34
N ALA A 35 9.05 -5.20 -0.95
CA ALA A 35 9.04 -5.58 0.46
C ALA A 35 10.21 -4.95 1.23
N ARG A 36 11.44 -5.06 0.70
CA ARG A 36 12.63 -4.42 1.30
C ARG A 36 12.52 -2.90 1.40
N PHE A 37 11.90 -2.23 0.42
CA PHE A 37 11.67 -0.80 0.49
C PHE A 37 10.72 -0.43 1.64
N PHE A 38 9.57 -1.12 1.74
CA PHE A 38 8.55 -0.85 2.76
C PHE A 38 9.01 -1.22 4.18
N GLN A 39 9.81 -2.27 4.32
CA GLN A 39 10.42 -2.67 5.60
C GLN A 39 11.30 -1.58 6.21
N ARG A 40 11.92 -0.71 5.40
CA ARG A 40 12.69 0.45 5.91
C ARG A 40 11.82 1.48 6.65
N PHE A 41 10.51 1.40 6.47
CA PHE A 41 9.51 2.23 7.14
C PHE A 41 8.70 1.43 8.16
N SER A 42 9.20 0.26 8.59
CA SER A 42 8.58 -0.64 9.57
C SER A 42 7.27 -1.31 9.12
N PHE A 43 6.96 -1.31 7.82
CA PHE A 43 5.87 -2.12 7.30
C PHE A 43 6.29 -3.58 7.16
N SER A 44 5.43 -4.50 7.58
CA SER A 44 5.64 -5.95 7.50
C SER A 44 4.33 -6.67 7.18
N VAL A 45 4.43 -7.95 6.82
CA VAL A 45 3.25 -8.81 6.62
C VAL A 45 2.41 -8.91 7.89
N ASP A 46 3.05 -8.93 9.06
CA ASP A 46 2.38 -9.04 10.36
C ASP A 46 1.60 -7.78 10.72
N ASP A 47 2.09 -6.60 10.28
CA ASP A 47 1.44 -5.31 10.50
C ASP A 47 1.06 -4.60 9.19
N TRP A 48 0.47 -5.36 8.27
CA TRP A 48 0.07 -4.86 6.95
C TRP A 48 -1.05 -3.80 7.04
N SER A 49 -1.78 -3.75 8.16
CA SER A 49 -2.91 -2.84 8.37
C SER A 49 -2.50 -1.36 8.30
N LEU A 50 -1.24 -1.05 8.66
CA LEU A 50 -0.68 0.31 8.59
C LEU A 50 -0.62 0.87 7.16
N ILE A 51 -0.55 0.00 6.13
CA ILE A 51 -0.59 0.43 4.72
C ILE A 51 -2.01 0.87 4.32
N THR A 52 -3.01 0.28 4.94
CA THR A 52 -4.42 0.57 4.67
C THR A 52 -4.99 1.68 5.54
N ALA A 53 -4.19 2.19 6.50
CA ALA A 53 -4.54 3.35 7.30
C ALA A 53 -4.52 4.62 6.44
N HIS A 54 -5.51 4.73 5.57
CA HIS A 54 -5.93 6.01 5.05
C HIS A 54 -6.70 6.67 6.20
N PRO A 55 -6.22 7.74 6.85
CA PRO A 55 -7.14 8.59 7.60
C PRO A 55 -8.15 9.06 6.57
N ALA A 56 -9.38 8.53 6.62
CA ALA A 56 -10.47 9.03 5.80
C ALA A 56 -10.38 10.56 5.87
N GLN A 57 -10.23 11.22 4.72
CA GLN A 57 -10.04 12.67 4.67
C GLN A 57 -11.10 13.32 5.55
N GLU A 58 -10.69 13.82 6.71
CA GLU A 58 -11.52 14.69 7.52
C GLU A 58 -11.80 15.95 6.68
N ALA A 59 -13.08 16.25 6.57
CA ALA A 59 -13.65 17.55 6.23
C ALA A 59 -13.31 18.18 4.85
N TYR A 60 -14.25 18.02 3.92
CA TYR A 60 -14.75 19.17 3.15
C TYR A 60 -16.27 19.08 3.13
N ILE A 61 -16.89 19.68 4.15
CA ILE A 61 -18.29 20.15 4.13
C ILE A 61 -18.21 21.63 3.74
#